data_AF-Q1R0T0-F1
#
_entry.id   AF-Q1R0T0-F1
#
_cell.length_a   1.000
_cell.length_b   1.000
_cell.length_c   1.000
_cell.angle_alpha   90.00
_cell.angle_beta   90.00
_cell.angle_gamma   90.00
#
_symmetry.space_group_name_H-M   'P 1'
#
loop_
_entity.id
_entity.type
_entity.pdbx_description
1 polymer ?
#
loop_
_entity_poly.entity_id
_entity_poly.type
_entity_poly.pdbx_seq_one_letter_code
_entity_poly.pdbx_strand_id
1 'polypeptide(L)'
;MNDSLLWGGFLITFVGIVTISALLVVVGVILAPMIIHKADKALSILLPDNELLFQGLPLSYTRLGTYGRMLLLKDTGWYQSRVFDQRPDRERAIAEMPVNLRRTVTWLYGAGSLICFFTVLLMIIFLLLDR
;
A
#
# COMPACT_ATOMS: atom_id res chain seq x y z
N MET A 1 -25.90 -5.65 34.84
CA MET A 1 -25.87 -4.21 34.51
C MET A 1 -24.57 -3.78 33.82
N ASN A 2 -23.42 -4.40 34.11
CA ASN A 2 -22.17 -4.14 33.36
C ASN A 2 -22.16 -4.66 31.92
N ASP A 3 -22.80 -5.81 31.65
CA ASP A 3 -22.74 -6.43 30.32
C ASP A 3 -23.42 -5.59 29.22
N SER A 4 -24.49 -4.84 29.55
CA SER A 4 -25.17 -3.98 28.58
C SER A 4 -24.37 -2.71 28.23
N LEU A 5 -23.56 -2.21 29.16
CA LEU A 5 -22.68 -1.06 28.96
C LEU A 5 -21.48 -1.45 28.09
N LEU A 6 -20.89 -2.63 28.33
CA LEU A 6 -19.82 -3.19 27.50
C LEU A 6 -20.32 -3.49 26.08
N TRP A 7 -21.51 -4.07 25.95
CA TRP A 7 -22.15 -4.29 24.65
C TRP A 7 -22.46 -2.99 23.90
N GLY A 8 -22.98 -1.98 24.59
CA GLY A 8 -23.24 -0.67 24.00
C GLY A 8 -21.96 0.02 23.52
N GLY A 9 -20.90 -0.02 24.33
CA GLY A 9 -19.58 0.48 23.94
C GLY A 9 -19.02 -0.24 22.72
N PHE A 10 -19.08 -1.58 22.71
CA PHE A 10 -18.62 -2.40 21.58
C PHE A 10 -19.34 -2.04 20.27
N LEU A 11 -20.68 -1.91 20.30
CA LEU A 11 -21.46 -1.55 19.11
C LEU A 11 -21.11 -0.16 18.58
N ILE A 12 -20.96 0.84 19.46
CA ILE A 12 -20.59 2.19 19.06
C ILE A 12 -19.20 2.20 18.42
N THR A 13 -18.23 1.50 19.03
CA THR A 13 -16.88 1.39 18.48
C THR A 13 -16.88 0.67 17.13
N PHE A 14 -17.62 -0.44 17.02
CA PHE A 14 -17.71 -1.21 15.77
C PHE A 14 -18.32 -0.39 14.64
N VAL A 15 -19.47 0.25 14.88
CA VAL A 15 -20.13 1.12 13.89
C VAL A 15 -19.24 2.31 13.52
N GLY A 16 -18.55 2.89 14.49
CA GLY A 16 -17.58 3.97 14.26
C GLY A 16 -16.44 3.53 13.34
N ILE A 17 -15.83 2.38 13.61
CA ILE A 17 -14.74 1.82 12.79
C ILE A 17 -15.24 1.53 11.37
N VAL A 18 -16.41 0.89 11.22
CA VAL A 18 -16.99 0.58 9.91
C VAL A 18 -17.27 1.85 9.12
N THR A 19 -17.84 2.86 9.75
CA THR A 19 -18.17 4.14 9.09
C THR A 19 -16.92 4.89 8.67
N ILE A 20 -15.90 4.98 9.54
CA ILE A 20 -14.62 5.60 9.21
C ILE A 20 -13.93 4.84 8.07
N SER A 21 -13.96 3.51 8.11
CA SER A 21 -13.38 2.67 7.05
C SER A 21 -14.06 2.90 5.71
N ALA A 22 -15.40 2.98 5.68
CA ALA A 22 -16.14 3.28 4.46
C ALA A 22 -15.78 4.66 3.89
N LEU A 23 -15.68 5.68 4.74
CA LEU A 23 -15.25 7.03 4.31
C LEU A 23 -13.83 7.01 3.74
N LEU A 24 -12.91 6.30 4.38
CA LEU A 24 -11.53 6.15 3.90
C LEU A 24 -11.49 5.43 2.54
N VAL A 25 -12.34 4.43 2.31
CA VAL A 25 -12.45 3.76 1.01
C VAL A 25 -12.92 4.74 -0.07
N VAL A 26 -13.96 5.53 0.20
CA VAL A 26 -14.47 6.52 -0.78
C VAL A 26 -13.41 7.57 -1.12
N VAL A 27 -12.78 8.14 -0.09
CA VAL A 27 -11.68 9.10 -0.27
C VAL A 27 -10.51 8.45 -1.03
N GLY A 28 -10.20 7.20 -0.70
CA GLY A 28 -9.17 6.40 -1.37
C GLY A 28 -9.47 6.19 -2.85
N VAL A 29 -10.69 5.83 -3.23
CA VAL A 29 -11.10 5.64 -4.63
C VAL A 29 -11.01 6.93 -5.43
N ILE A 30 -11.33 8.08 -4.81
CA ILE A 30 -11.24 9.39 -5.46
C ILE A 30 -9.79 9.87 -5.61
N LEU A 31 -8.97 9.71 -4.57
CA LEU A 31 -7.57 10.17 -4.58
C LEU A 31 -6.62 9.21 -5.31
N ALA A 32 -6.93 7.92 -5.34
CA ALA A 32 -6.11 6.89 -5.99
C ALA A 32 -5.73 7.25 -7.43
N PRO A 33 -6.64 7.59 -8.36
CA PRO A 33 -6.27 7.92 -9.74
C PRO A 33 -5.29 9.10 -9.82
N MET A 34 -5.42 10.09 -8.94
CA MET A 34 -4.50 11.22 -8.90
C MET A 34 -3.11 10.82 -8.40
N ILE A 35 -3.03 10.00 -7.34
CA ILE A 35 -1.78 9.50 -6.78
C ILE A 35 -1.09 8.58 -7.79
N ILE A 36 -1.84 7.68 -8.42
CA ILE A 36 -1.36 6.77 -9.47
C ILE A 36 -0.81 7.58 -10.65
N HIS A 37 -1.55 8.56 -11.16
CA HIS A 37 -1.09 9.35 -12.30
C HIS A 37 0.23 10.07 -12.01
N LYS A 38 0.36 10.65 -10.81
CA LYS A 38 1.61 11.28 -10.38
C LYS A 38 2.75 10.27 -10.20
N ALA A 39 2.45 9.08 -9.67
CA ALA A 39 3.42 8.01 -9.48
C ALA A 39 3.89 7.46 -10.83
N ASP A 40 2.99 7.16 -11.77
CA ASP A 40 3.33 6.69 -13.11
C ASP A 40 4.19 7.72 -13.86
N LYS A 41 3.88 9.02 -13.76
CA LYS A 41 4.71 10.06 -14.38
C LYS A 41 6.14 10.08 -13.82
N ALA A 42 6.31 9.84 -12.53
CA ALA A 42 7.62 9.91 -11.87
C ALA A 42 8.40 8.58 -11.95
N LEU A 43 7.71 7.45 -11.94
CA LEU A 43 8.28 6.13 -11.66
C LEU A 43 8.04 5.10 -12.77
N SER A 44 7.37 5.45 -13.87
CA SER A 44 7.17 4.52 -15.00
C SER A 44 8.46 3.91 -15.53
N ILE A 45 9.59 4.64 -15.46
CA ILE A 45 10.93 4.15 -15.82
C ILE A 45 11.43 2.96 -14.97
N LEU A 46 10.80 2.74 -13.81
CA LEU A 46 11.08 1.58 -12.97
C LEU A 46 10.39 0.30 -13.46
N LEU A 47 9.34 0.42 -14.28
CA LEU A 47 8.63 -0.73 -14.85
C LEU A 47 9.35 -1.21 -16.12
N PRO A 48 9.31 -2.51 -16.44
CA PRO A 48 9.86 -3.03 -17.68
C PRO A 48 9.00 -2.62 -18.89
N ASP A 49 9.65 -2.35 -20.03
CA ASP A 49 9.02 -1.80 -21.26
C ASP A 49 7.89 -2.68 -21.84
N ASN A 50 7.78 -3.93 -21.39
CA ASN A 50 6.76 -4.89 -21.83
C ASN A 50 5.47 -4.89 -20.99
N GLU A 51 5.39 -4.09 -19.91
CA GLU A 51 4.14 -3.93 -19.18
C GLU A 51 3.21 -2.95 -19.92
N LEU A 52 2.16 -3.50 -20.54
CA LEU A 52 1.09 -2.71 -21.13
C LEU A 52 0.53 -1.74 -20.07
N LEU A 53 0.69 -0.44 -20.34
CA LEU A 53 0.19 0.69 -19.55
C LEU A 53 -1.34 0.77 -19.57
N PHE A 54 -2.05 -0.30 -19.23
CA PHE A 54 -3.50 -0.27 -19.04
C PHE A 54 -3.86 0.59 -17.82
N GLN A 55 -4.70 1.61 -18.02
CA GLN A 55 -5.12 2.59 -17.00
C GLN A 55 -6.36 2.12 -16.20
N GLY A 56 -6.62 0.80 -16.16
CA GLY A 56 -7.75 0.24 -15.42
C GLY A 56 -7.53 0.23 -13.90
N LEU A 57 -8.59 0.54 -13.14
CA LEU A 57 -8.60 0.67 -11.68
C LEU A 57 -8.02 -0.53 -10.87
N PRO A 58 -8.03 -1.80 -11.31
CA PRO A 58 -7.37 -2.88 -10.55
C PRO A 58 -5.85 -2.91 -10.73
N LEU A 59 -5.37 -2.72 -11.96
CA LEU A 59 -3.94 -2.79 -12.33
C LEU A 59 -3.16 -1.59 -11.80
N SER A 60 -3.81 -0.42 -11.71
CA SER A 60 -3.17 0.77 -11.18
C SER A 60 -2.79 0.67 -9.70
N TYR A 61 -3.58 -0.05 -8.88
CA TYR A 61 -3.18 -0.37 -7.49
C TYR A 61 -1.99 -1.32 -7.44
N THR A 62 -1.93 -2.32 -8.33
CA THR A 62 -0.78 -3.24 -8.37
C THR A 62 0.51 -2.52 -8.72
N ARG A 63 0.48 -1.55 -9.65
CA ARG A 63 1.64 -0.69 -9.96
C ARG A 63 2.06 0.17 -8.78
N LEU A 64 1.08 0.79 -8.11
CA LEU A 64 1.37 1.58 -6.93
C LEU A 64 2.04 0.74 -5.83
N GLY A 65 1.59 -0.51 -5.68
CA GLY A 65 2.23 -1.48 -4.82
C GLY A 65 3.66 -1.81 -5.24
N THR A 66 3.89 -2.04 -6.54
CA THR A 66 5.24 -2.28 -7.09
C THR A 66 6.18 -1.10 -6.82
N TYR A 67 5.73 0.14 -7.05
CA TYR A 67 6.49 1.34 -6.73
C TYR A 67 6.81 1.43 -5.24
N GLY A 68 5.82 1.21 -4.38
CA GLY A 68 6.01 1.21 -2.92
C GLY A 68 7.01 0.16 -2.45
N ARG A 69 6.94 -1.05 -3.02
CA ARG A 69 7.92 -2.12 -2.79
C ARG A 69 9.32 -1.70 -3.19
N MET A 70 9.48 -1.17 -4.41
CA MET A 70 10.78 -0.73 -4.92
C MET A 70 11.37 0.37 -4.04
N LEU A 71 10.55 1.33 -3.60
CA LEU A 71 10.99 2.41 -2.70
C LEU A 71 11.42 1.90 -1.32
N LEU A 72 10.72 0.91 -0.75
CA LEU A 72 11.09 0.32 0.54
C LEU A 72 12.34 -0.56 0.47
N LEU A 73 12.47 -1.33 -0.61
CA LEU A 73 13.55 -2.31 -0.74
C LEU A 73 14.80 -1.73 -1.42
N LYS A 74 14.78 -0.48 -1.90
CA LYS A 74 15.91 0.12 -2.65
C LYS A 74 17.26 0.01 -1.92
N ASP A 75 17.26 0.12 -0.60
CA ASP A 75 18.47 0.12 0.23
C ASP A 75 18.92 -1.29 0.64
N THR A 76 18.18 -2.33 0.24
CA THR A 76 18.59 -3.71 0.46
C THR A 76 19.58 -4.13 -0.62
N GLY A 77 20.76 -4.63 -0.24
CA GLY A 77 21.83 -4.96 -1.20
C GLY A 77 21.41 -5.94 -2.30
N TRP A 78 20.50 -6.87 -2.00
CA TRP A 78 19.92 -7.76 -3.01
C TRP A 78 19.08 -7.03 -4.05
N TYR A 79 18.27 -6.06 -3.64
CA TYR A 79 17.39 -5.33 -4.55
C TYR A 79 18.16 -4.25 -5.33
N GLN A 80 19.12 -3.60 -4.67
CA GLN A 80 20.03 -2.65 -5.30
C GLN A 80 20.80 -3.31 -6.45
N SER A 81 21.43 -4.46 -6.19
CA SER A 81 22.19 -5.20 -7.21
C SER A 81 21.35 -5.73 -8.38
N ARG A 82 20.05 -6.04 -8.16
CA ARG A 82 19.19 -6.60 -9.22
C ARG A 82 18.40 -5.57 -10.00
N VAL A 83 18.04 -4.44 -9.39
CA VAL A 83 17.06 -3.50 -9.95
C VAL A 83 17.69 -2.14 -10.26
N PHE A 84 18.72 -1.73 -9.51
CA PHE A 84 19.34 -0.41 -9.62
C PHE A 84 20.76 -0.45 -10.17
N ASP A 85 21.44 -1.60 -10.10
CA ASP A 85 22.77 -1.77 -10.68
C ASP A 85 22.76 -1.45 -12.18
N GLN A 86 23.72 -0.62 -12.60
CA GLN A 86 23.84 -0.11 -13.97
C GLN A 86 22.62 0.68 -14.49
N ARG A 87 21.73 1.16 -13.61
CA ARG A 87 20.52 1.94 -13.95
C ARG A 87 20.45 3.26 -13.17
N PRO A 88 21.34 4.24 -13.45
CA PRO A 88 21.36 5.54 -12.75
C PRO A 88 20.09 6.38 -13.01
N ASP A 89 19.39 6.10 -14.11
CA ASP A 89 18.08 6.65 -14.46
C ASP A 89 17.01 6.34 -13.40
N ARG A 90 17.04 5.13 -12.83
CA ARG A 90 16.09 4.69 -11.80
C ARG A 90 16.33 5.36 -10.46
N GLU A 91 17.58 5.52 -10.06
CA GLU A 91 17.95 6.24 -8.84
C GLU A 91 17.57 7.71 -8.93
N ARG A 92 17.81 8.33 -10.09
CA ARG A 92 17.47 9.72 -10.35
C ARG A 92 15.96 9.96 -10.31
N ALA A 93 15.17 9.08 -10.90
CA ALA A 93 13.71 9.15 -10.85
C ALA A 93 13.17 9.14 -9.41
N ILE A 94 13.76 8.33 -8.53
CA ILE A 94 13.39 8.28 -7.11
C ILE A 94 13.83 9.55 -6.36
N ALA A 95 15.00 10.09 -6.70
CA ALA A 95 15.54 11.30 -6.09
C ALA A 95 14.74 12.55 -6.47
N GLU A 96 14.32 12.65 -7.74
CA GLU A 96 13.54 13.78 -8.29
C GLU A 96 12.04 13.71 -7.94
N MET A 97 11.58 12.56 -7.41
CA MET A 97 10.20 12.37 -7.00
C MET A 97 9.81 13.31 -5.83
N PRO A 98 8.62 13.95 -5.86
CA PRO A 98 8.14 14.76 -4.75
C PRO A 98 8.09 13.98 -3.44
N VAL A 99 8.65 14.55 -2.37
CA VAL A 99 8.77 13.88 -1.05
C VAL A 99 7.42 13.38 -0.52
N ASN A 100 6.35 14.17 -0.71
CA ASN A 100 5.00 13.80 -0.28
C ASN A 100 4.45 12.59 -1.04
N LEU A 101 4.71 12.52 -2.34
CA LEU A 101 4.28 11.39 -3.17
C LEU A 101 5.07 10.13 -2.79
N ARG A 102 6.39 10.27 -2.59
CA ARG A 102 7.26 9.17 -2.14
C ARG A 102 6.77 8.60 -0.81
N ARG A 103 6.54 9.46 0.19
CA ARG A 103 5.98 9.03 1.49
C ARG A 103 4.63 8.34 1.31
N THR A 104 3.72 8.92 0.54
CA THR A 104 2.37 8.35 0.34
C THR A 104 2.42 6.95 -0.26
N VAL A 105 3.22 6.75 -1.31
CA VAL A 105 3.37 5.45 -1.98
C VAL A 105 4.05 4.41 -1.08
N THR A 106 5.08 4.81 -0.34
CA THR A 106 5.74 3.97 0.66
C THR A 106 4.79 3.57 1.80
N TRP A 107 4.02 4.53 2.33
CA TRP A 107 3.05 4.28 3.41
C TRP A 107 1.91 3.37 2.96
N LEU A 108 1.37 3.57 1.76
CA LEU A 108 0.31 2.72 1.22
C LEU A 108 0.75 1.25 1.15
N TYR A 109 1.95 1.00 0.63
CA TYR A 109 2.48 -0.37 0.58
C TYR A 109 2.83 -0.92 1.96
N GLY A 110 3.51 -0.12 2.80
CA GLY A 110 3.93 -0.54 4.13
C GLY A 110 2.77 -0.87 5.05
N ALA A 111 1.77 0.02 5.12
CA ALA A 111 0.55 -0.18 5.91
C ALA A 111 -0.26 -1.37 5.38
N GLY A 112 -0.43 -1.48 4.06
CA GLY A 112 -1.12 -2.61 3.45
C GLY A 112 -0.44 -3.95 3.76
N SER A 113 0.89 -4.01 3.69
CA SER A 113 1.68 -5.20 4.01
C SER A 113 1.56 -5.59 5.48
N LEU A 114 1.60 -4.62 6.39
CA LEU A 114 1.43 -4.83 7.84
C LEU A 114 0.06 -5.38 8.18
N ILE A 115 -1.02 -4.78 7.64
CA ILE A 115 -2.39 -5.26 7.85
C ILE A 115 -2.49 -6.71 7.37
N CYS A 116 -2.02 -6.99 6.15
CA CYS A 116 -2.06 -8.34 5.58
C CYS A 116 -1.30 -9.36 6.45
N PHE A 117 -0.11 -9.01 6.95
CA PHE A 117 0.66 -9.84 7.86
C PHE A 117 -0.10 -10.16 9.15
N PHE A 118 -0.67 -9.14 9.81
CA PHE A 118 -1.46 -9.35 11.04
C PHE A 118 -2.72 -10.16 10.79
N THR A 119 -3.41 -9.97 9.66
CA THR A 119 -4.60 -10.76 9.32
C THR A 119 -4.26 -12.23 9.14
N VAL A 120 -3.17 -12.54 8.42
CA VAL A 120 -2.70 -13.93 8.24
C VAL A 120 -2.26 -14.53 9.57
N LEU A 121 -1.51 -13.79 10.39
CA LEU A 121 -1.09 -14.24 11.72
C LEU A 121 -2.29 -14.58 12.61
N LEU A 122 -3.29 -13.71 12.64
CA LEU A 122 -4.49 -13.90 13.43
C LEU A 122 -5.31 -15.11 12.95
N MET A 123 -5.40 -15.31 11.63
CA MET A 123 -6.03 -16.51 11.04
C MET A 123 -5.29 -17.80 11.44
N ILE A 124 -3.95 -17.81 11.41
CA ILE A 124 -3.16 -18.96 11.84
C ILE A 124 -3.38 -19.26 13.33
N ILE A 125 -3.36 -18.23 14.18
CA ILE A 125 -3.63 -18.38 15.62
C ILE A 125 -5.02 -18.97 15.85
N PHE A 126 -6.03 -18.50 15.13
CA PHE A 126 -7.40 -19.01 15.23
C PHE A 126 -7.47 -20.49 14.82
N LEU A 127 -6.85 -20.87 13.70
CA LEU A 127 -6.79 -22.26 13.24
C LEU A 127 -6.04 -23.20 14.19
N LEU A 128 -5.06 -22.67 14.93
CA LEU A 128 -4.30 -23.43 15.92
C LEU A 128 -5.02 -23.54 17.27
N LEU A 129 -5.87 -22.57 17.64
CA LEU A 129 -6.70 -22.58 18.85
C LEU A 129 -7.98 -23.41 18.71
N ASP A 130 -8.47 -23.58 17.48
CA ASP A 130 -9.65 -24.40 17.15
C ASP A 130 -9.30 -25.90 16.99
N ARG A 131 -8.05 -26.29 17.30
CA ARG A 131 -7.57 -27.67 17.38
C ARG A 131 -7.30 -28.06 18.83
#